data_AF-A0A7C5Z2A2-F1
#
_entry.id   AF-A0A7C5Z2A2-F1
#
_cell.length_a   1.000
_cell.length_b   1.000
_cell.length_c   1.000
_cell.angle_alpha   90.00
_cell.angle_beta   90.00
_cell.angle_gamma   90.00
#
_symmetry.space_group_name_H-M   'P 1'
#
loop_
_entity.id
_entity.type
_entity.pdbx_description
1 polymer ?
#
loop_
_entity_poly.entity_id
_entity_poly.type
_entity_poly.pdbx_seq_one_letter_code
_entity_poly.pdbx_strand_id
1 'polypeptide(L)'
;MLKDIFIDDFQYVVDELLIRNKSILDSLTKFSESAARVNRSIIKSVTNCGCIRINAKKQEIPIDASLKEAKKYLKTHVEGQLCENCRDLIEKEIGSTLFYLASICNTLDLNLYDIIIKEIERMKTLGEFNLR
;
A
#
# COMPACT_ATOMS: atom_id res chain seq x y z
N MET A 1 15.24 -2.06 15.69
CA MET A 1 16.53 -2.68 15.29
C MET A 1 16.35 -3.69 14.16
N LEU A 2 15.74 -4.86 14.38
CA LEU A 2 15.59 -5.86 13.29
C LEU A 2 14.67 -5.42 12.14
N LYS A 3 13.66 -4.58 12.45
CA LYS A 3 12.74 -4.01 11.46
C LYS A 3 13.37 -2.85 10.67
N ASP A 4 14.29 -2.14 11.30
CA ASP A 4 14.97 -0.96 10.77
C ASP A 4 15.94 -1.41 9.66
N ILE A 5 16.75 -2.44 9.98
CA ILE A 5 17.70 -3.06 9.04
C ILE A 5 17.01 -3.55 7.76
N PHE A 6 15.81 -4.12 7.86
CA PHE A 6 15.13 -4.69 6.69
C PHE A 6 14.70 -3.64 5.64
N ILE A 7 14.29 -2.45 6.07
CA ILE A 7 13.82 -1.40 5.15
C ILE A 7 15.00 -0.71 4.47
N ASP A 8 16.06 -0.45 5.23
CA ASP A 8 17.30 0.10 4.70
C ASP A 8 17.96 -0.90 3.74
N ASP A 9 18.01 -2.19 4.09
CA ASP A 9 18.52 -3.26 3.22
C ASP A 9 17.71 -3.34 1.91
N PHE A 10 16.38 -3.26 2.00
CA PHE A 10 15.53 -3.24 0.81
C PHE A 10 15.86 -2.05 -0.10
N GLN A 11 15.94 -0.84 0.47
CA GLN A 11 16.24 0.37 -0.29
C GLN A 11 17.66 0.34 -0.89
N TYR A 12 18.63 -0.24 -0.18
CA TYR A 12 20.00 -0.47 -0.65
C TYR A 12 20.05 -1.44 -1.83
N VAL A 13 19.39 -2.59 -1.72
CA VAL A 13 19.29 -3.58 -2.81
C VAL A 13 18.64 -2.96 -4.04
N VAL A 14 17.64 -2.10 -3.87
CA VAL A 14 17.04 -1.34 -4.98
C VAL A 14 18.07 -0.43 -5.64
N ASP A 15 18.91 0.26 -4.87
CA ASP A 15 19.95 1.15 -5.40
C ASP A 15 20.98 0.42 -6.27
N GLU A 16 21.47 -0.73 -5.79
CA GLU A 16 22.44 -1.55 -6.51
C GLU A 16 21.90 -2.03 -7.87
N LEU A 17 20.59 -2.28 -7.96
CA LEU A 17 19.94 -2.82 -9.16
C LEU A 17 19.54 -1.72 -10.17
N LEU A 18 19.62 -0.43 -9.81
CA LEU A 18 19.32 0.71 -10.69
C LEU A 18 20.46 1.01 -11.68
N ILE A 19 20.78 0.04 -12.53
CA ILE A 19 21.83 0.19 -13.56
C ILE A 19 21.28 0.89 -14.82
N ARG A 20 20.00 0.68 -15.17
CA ARG A 20 19.42 1.15 -16.45
C ARG A 20 18.44 2.31 -16.34
N ASN A 21 17.66 2.38 -15.27
CA ASN A 21 16.56 3.34 -15.14
C ASN A 21 16.84 4.36 -14.03
N LYS A 22 17.91 5.15 -14.19
CA LYS A 22 18.26 6.23 -13.26
C LYS A 22 17.43 7.51 -13.46
N SER A 23 16.64 7.57 -14.52
CA SER A 23 15.78 8.72 -14.76
C SER A 23 14.64 8.71 -13.75
N ILE A 24 14.55 9.77 -12.94
CA ILE A 24 13.41 9.98 -12.03
C ILE A 24 12.07 9.97 -12.79
N LEU A 25 12.05 10.40 -14.06
CA LEU A 25 10.86 10.37 -14.90
C LEU A 25 10.41 8.93 -15.18
N ASP A 26 11.35 8.02 -15.42
CA ASP A 26 11.03 6.61 -15.60
C ASP A 26 10.50 5.99 -14.29
N SER A 27 11.17 6.23 -13.16
CA SER A 27 10.71 5.74 -11.86
C SER A 27 9.31 6.26 -11.48
N LEU A 28 9.00 7.53 -11.75
CA LEU A 28 7.68 8.11 -11.51
C LEU A 28 6.57 7.48 -12.37
N THR A 29 6.84 7.29 -13.67
CA THR A 29 5.88 6.65 -14.57
C THR A 29 5.66 5.19 -14.21
N LYS A 30 6.73 4.47 -13.84
CA LYS A 30 6.66 3.08 -13.39
C LYS A 30 5.98 2.89 -12.04
N PHE A 31 6.19 3.82 -11.10
CA PHE A 31 5.44 3.85 -9.84
C PHE A 31 3.93 3.99 -10.10
N SER A 32 3.54 4.90 -10.99
CA SER A 32 2.12 5.08 -11.37
C SER A 32 1.54 3.85 -12.07
N GLU A 33 2.29 3.25 -12.99
CA GLU A 33 1.89 2.03 -13.71
C GLU A 33 1.70 0.84 -12.75
N SER A 34 2.64 0.64 -11.83
CA SER A 34 2.59 -0.46 -10.86
C SER A 34 1.41 -0.32 -9.89
N ALA A 35 1.13 0.89 -9.40
CA ALA A 35 -0.08 1.15 -8.60
C ALA A 35 -1.37 0.81 -9.37
N ALA A 36 -1.43 1.13 -10.66
CA ALA A 36 -2.57 0.74 -11.51
C ALA A 36 -2.67 -0.78 -11.69
N ARG A 37 -1.54 -1.51 -11.74
CA ARG A 37 -1.53 -2.98 -11.79
C ARG A 37 -1.99 -3.62 -10.50
N VAL A 38 -1.63 -3.08 -9.32
CA VAL A 38 -2.19 -3.50 -8.02
C VAL A 38 -3.72 -3.43 -8.05
N ASN A 39 -4.26 -2.27 -8.44
CA ASN A 39 -5.70 -2.07 -8.56
C ASN A 39 -6.34 -3.08 -9.52
N ARG A 40 -5.73 -3.31 -10.69
CA ARG A 40 -6.22 -4.28 -11.67
C ARG A 40 -6.22 -5.71 -11.12
N SER A 41 -5.18 -6.12 -10.37
CA SER A 41 -5.11 -7.47 -9.78
C SER A 41 -6.22 -7.68 -8.75
N ILE A 42 -6.49 -6.67 -7.91
CA ILE A 42 -7.61 -6.70 -6.97
C ILE A 42 -8.95 -6.77 -7.72
N ILE A 43 -9.18 -5.94 -8.74
CA ILE A 43 -10.41 -5.99 -9.54
C ILE A 43 -10.60 -7.36 -10.18
N LYS A 44 -9.54 -7.94 -10.77
CA LYS A 44 -9.60 -9.28 -11.38
C LYS A 44 -9.88 -10.40 -10.38
N SER A 45 -9.47 -10.24 -9.12
CA SER A 45 -9.82 -11.21 -8.07
C SER A 45 -11.34 -11.29 -7.84
N VAL A 46 -12.08 -10.22 -8.17
CA VAL A 46 -13.54 -10.15 -8.15
C VAL A 46 -14.14 -10.57 -9.49
N THR A 47 -13.73 -9.93 -10.59
CA THR A 47 -14.42 -10.02 -11.88
C THR A 47 -14.07 -11.26 -12.69
N ASN A 48 -12.87 -11.82 -12.48
CA ASN A 48 -12.38 -12.96 -13.25
C ASN A 48 -12.22 -14.21 -12.38
N CYS A 49 -11.62 -14.08 -11.18
CA CYS A 49 -11.43 -15.21 -10.28
C CYS A 49 -12.67 -15.48 -9.42
N GLY A 50 -13.28 -14.43 -8.85
CA GLY A 50 -14.43 -14.52 -7.96
C GLY A 50 -14.11 -15.03 -6.55
N CYS A 51 -12.83 -15.05 -6.14
CA CYS A 51 -12.42 -15.49 -4.80
C CYS A 51 -12.82 -14.49 -3.70
N ILE A 52 -12.99 -13.22 -4.07
CA ILE A 52 -13.57 -12.19 -3.21
C ILE A 52 -14.74 -11.49 -3.92
N ARG A 53 -15.58 -10.81 -3.13
CA ARG A 53 -16.69 -9.97 -3.60
C ARG A 53 -16.56 -8.57 -3.02
N ILE A 54 -16.94 -7.57 -3.82
CA ILE A 54 -17.03 -6.17 -3.37
C ILE A 54 -18.50 -5.78 -3.28
N ASN A 55 -18.97 -5.47 -2.09
CA ASN A 55 -20.34 -5.03 -1.81
C ASN A 55 -20.40 -3.51 -1.71
N ALA A 56 -20.31 -2.81 -2.85
CA ALA A 56 -20.32 -1.35 -2.90
C ALA A 56 -21.70 -0.78 -2.52
N LYS A 57 -21.90 -0.47 -1.24
CA LYS A 57 -23.13 0.15 -0.72
C LYS A 57 -22.81 1.17 0.37
N LYS A 58 -23.71 2.15 0.55
CA LYS A 58 -23.67 3.06 1.69
C LYS A 58 -23.70 2.23 2.98
N GLN A 59 -22.79 2.51 3.90
CA GLN A 59 -22.74 1.85 5.20
C GLN A 59 -23.59 2.67 6.19
N GLU A 60 -24.42 1.97 6.96
CA GLU A 60 -25.31 2.58 7.93
C GLU A 60 -24.56 2.77 9.25
N ILE A 61 -24.44 4.02 9.68
CA ILE A 61 -23.88 4.40 10.97
C ILE A 61 -25.04 5.04 11.75
N PRO A 62 -25.33 4.59 12.99
CA PRO A 62 -26.36 5.21 13.82
C PRO A 62 -26.12 6.70 14.00
N ILE A 63 -27.19 7.49 14.00
CA ILE A 63 -27.12 8.97 14.10
C ILE A 63 -26.48 9.41 15.42
N ASP A 64 -26.66 8.61 16.46
CA ASP A 64 -26.16 8.79 17.81
C ASP A 64 -24.77 8.18 18.05
N ALA A 65 -24.18 7.48 17.07
CA ALA A 65 -22.86 6.88 17.23
C ALA A 65 -21.77 7.96 17.30
N SER A 66 -20.91 7.87 18.32
CA SER A 66 -19.68 8.67 18.36
C SER A 66 -18.71 8.26 17.26
N LEU A 67 -17.75 9.13 16.92
CA LEU A 67 -16.68 8.82 15.96
C LEU A 67 -15.90 7.54 16.36
N LYS A 68 -15.72 7.32 17.65
CA LYS A 68 -15.06 6.12 18.20
C LYS A 68 -15.88 4.85 17.94
N GLU A 69 -17.20 4.96 17.96
CA GLU A 69 -18.12 3.85 17.70
C GLU A 69 -18.35 3.62 16.21
N ALA A 70 -18.20 4.64 15.36
CA ALA A 70 -18.31 4.53 13.91
C ALA A 70 -17.45 3.40 13.34
N LYS A 71 -16.22 3.20 13.88
CA LYS A 71 -15.33 2.09 13.49
C LYS A 71 -15.95 0.69 13.65
N LYS A 72 -16.91 0.52 14.57
CA LYS A 72 -17.61 -0.77 14.80
C LYS A 72 -18.65 -1.07 13.72
N TYR A 73 -19.16 -0.05 13.05
CA TYR A 73 -20.20 -0.17 12.02
C TYR A 73 -19.63 -0.18 10.60
N LEU A 74 -18.44 0.41 10.42
CA LEU A 74 -17.76 0.44 9.15
C LEU A 74 -17.25 -0.95 8.76
N LYS A 75 -17.58 -1.39 7.55
CA LYS A 75 -17.09 -2.63 6.93
C LYS A 75 -16.02 -2.32 5.89
N THR A 76 -15.24 -3.31 5.49
CA THR A 76 -14.24 -3.16 4.42
C THR A 76 -14.84 -3.17 3.00
N HIS A 77 -16.15 -3.43 2.88
CA HIS A 77 -16.85 -3.76 1.63
C HIS A 77 -16.34 -5.03 0.91
N VAL A 78 -15.39 -5.77 1.48
CA VAL A 78 -14.83 -7.01 0.90
C VAL A 78 -15.35 -8.23 1.65
N GLU A 79 -15.85 -9.21 0.90
CA GLU A 79 -16.25 -10.53 1.40
C GLU A 79 -15.47 -11.65 0.68
N GLY A 80 -15.28 -12.78 1.36
CA GLY A 80 -14.45 -13.88 0.86
C GLY A 80 -12.98 -13.74 1.24
N GLN A 81 -12.14 -14.57 0.65
CA GLN A 81 -10.69 -14.58 0.87
C GLN A 81 -9.97 -14.78 -0.44
N LEU A 82 -8.87 -14.05 -0.64
CA LEU A 82 -8.00 -14.25 -1.79
C LEU A 82 -7.50 -15.70 -1.82
N CYS A 83 -7.67 -16.38 -2.95
CA CYS A 83 -6.95 -17.63 -3.21
C CYS A 83 -5.46 -17.37 -3.40
N GLU A 84 -4.63 -18.40 -3.28
CA GLU A 84 -3.16 -18.32 -3.39
C GLU A 84 -2.73 -17.58 -4.67
N ASN A 85 -3.27 -17.97 -5.82
CA ASN A 85 -2.95 -17.33 -7.10
C ASN A 85 -3.23 -15.83 -7.13
N CYS A 86 -4.37 -15.37 -6.58
CA CYS A 86 -4.70 -13.94 -6.57
C CYS A 86 -3.84 -13.19 -5.56
N ARG A 87 -3.56 -13.81 -4.41
CA ARG A 87 -2.68 -13.26 -3.38
C ARG A 87 -1.27 -13.04 -3.94
N ASP A 88 -0.68 -14.06 -4.56
CA ASP A 88 0.67 -13.99 -5.14
C ASP A 88 0.78 -12.89 -6.20
N LEU A 89 -0.22 -12.76 -7.07
CA LEU A 89 -0.26 -11.70 -8.08
C LEU A 89 -0.34 -10.30 -7.46
N ILE A 90 -1.16 -10.12 -6.41
CA ILE A 90 -1.30 -8.83 -5.73
C ILE A 90 0.00 -8.49 -5.00
N GLU A 91 0.58 -9.44 -4.26
CA GLU A 91 1.84 -9.26 -3.53
C GLU A 91 2.99 -8.89 -4.48
N LYS A 92 3.06 -9.53 -5.65
CA LYS A 92 4.05 -9.20 -6.70
C LYS A 92 3.92 -7.75 -7.21
N GLU A 93 2.70 -7.29 -7.47
CA GLU A 93 2.48 -5.92 -7.95
C GLU A 93 2.73 -4.87 -6.84
N ILE A 94 2.40 -5.19 -5.59
CA ILE A 94 2.74 -4.37 -4.42
C ILE A 94 4.26 -4.27 -4.28
N GLY A 95 4.98 -5.40 -4.38
CA GLY A 95 6.44 -5.42 -4.35
C GLY A 95 7.07 -4.55 -5.44
N SER A 96 6.52 -4.60 -6.65
CA SER A 96 6.95 -3.72 -7.76
C SER A 96 6.70 -2.24 -7.44
N THR A 97 5.56 -1.92 -6.82
CA THR A 97 5.24 -0.55 -6.38
C THR A 97 6.23 -0.05 -5.33
N LEU A 98 6.58 -0.90 -4.36
CA LEU A 98 7.59 -0.59 -3.33
C LEU A 98 8.97 -0.38 -3.94
N PHE A 99 9.37 -1.19 -4.93
CA PHE A 99 10.64 -1.04 -5.64
C PHE A 99 10.75 0.35 -6.27
N TYR A 100 9.72 0.80 -7.00
CA TYR A 100 9.77 2.12 -7.65
C TYR A 100 9.70 3.27 -6.64
N LEU A 101 9.00 3.10 -5.52
CA LEU A 101 9.00 4.08 -4.43
C LEU A 101 10.40 4.22 -3.80
N ALA A 102 11.07 3.10 -3.49
CA ALA A 102 12.43 3.10 -2.98
C ALA A 102 13.43 3.70 -4.00
N SER A 103 13.27 3.41 -5.29
CA SER A 103 14.05 4.02 -6.36
C SER A 103 13.91 5.54 -6.41
N ILE A 104 12.68 6.06 -6.23
CA ILE A 104 12.44 7.50 -6.12
C ILE A 104 13.16 8.07 -4.89
N CYS A 105 13.09 7.37 -3.75
CA CYS A 105 13.78 7.78 -2.53
C CYS A 105 15.30 7.87 -2.73
N ASN A 106 15.92 6.85 -3.33
CA ASN A 106 17.36 6.85 -3.66
C ASN A 106 17.73 8.02 -4.56
N THR A 107 16.92 8.28 -5.59
CA THR A 107 17.18 9.37 -6.53
C THR A 107 17.11 10.76 -5.88
N LEU A 108 16.32 10.90 -4.82
CA LEU A 108 16.11 12.15 -4.09
C LEU A 108 16.93 12.24 -2.78
N ASP A 109 17.83 11.28 -2.53
CA ASP A 109 18.60 11.18 -1.28
C ASP A 109 17.71 11.16 -0.03
N LEU A 110 16.60 10.43 -0.10
CA LEU A 110 15.64 10.26 0.99
C LEU A 110 15.77 8.86 1.61
N ASN A 111 15.79 8.78 2.94
CA ASN A 111 15.74 7.50 3.65
C ASN A 111 14.27 7.07 3.87
N LEU A 112 13.89 5.90 3.33
CA LEU A 112 12.53 5.37 3.39
C LEU A 112 12.13 4.95 4.81
N TYR A 113 13.06 4.41 5.60
CA TYR A 113 12.82 4.06 6.99
C TYR A 113 12.44 5.31 7.82
N ASP A 114 13.20 6.39 7.69
CA ASP A 114 12.93 7.67 8.35
C ASP A 114 11.56 8.25 7.97
N ILE A 115 11.17 8.14 6.69
CA ILE A 115 9.84 8.57 6.23
C ILE A 115 8.75 7.76 6.95
N ILE A 116 8.92 6.44 7.05
CA ILE A 116 7.96 5.56 7.73
C ILE A 116 7.87 5.89 9.22
N ILE A 117 8.99 6.12 9.89
CA ILE A 117 9.01 6.51 11.32
C ILE A 117 8.27 7.83 11.52
N LYS A 118 8.57 8.85 10.70
CA LYS A 118 7.88 10.15 10.76
C LYS A 118 6.37 10.02 10.54
N GLU A 119 5.94 9.16 9.62
CA GLU A 119 4.50 8.94 9.39
C GLU A 119 3.85 8.19 10.56
N ILE A 120 4.52 7.20 11.15
CA ILE A 120 4.02 6.51 12.36
C ILE A 120 3.81 7.50 13.51
N GLU A 121 4.76 8.41 13.73
CA GLU A 121 4.64 9.45 14.76
C GLU A 121 3.44 10.35 14.49
N ARG A 122 3.30 10.86 13.25
CA ARG A 122 2.14 11.67 12.85
C ARG A 122 0.81 10.95 13.07
N MET A 123 0.74 9.66 12.72
CA MET A 123 -0.46 8.85 12.92
C MET A 123 -0.80 8.69 14.41
N LYS A 124 0.22 8.53 15.26
CA LYS A 124 0.04 8.41 16.71
C LYS A 124 -0.36 9.73 17.37
N THR A 125 0.15 10.86 16.89
CA THR A 125 -0.20 12.19 17.45
C THR A 125 -1.69 12.48 17.33
N LEU A 126 -2.32 12.09 16.23
CA LEU A 126 -3.76 12.29 16.00
C LEU A 126 -4.64 11.22 16.66
N GLY A 127 -4.09 10.04 16.95
CA GLY A 127 -4.78 8.97 17.67
C GLY A 127 -6.13 8.61 17.05
N GLU A 128 -7.20 8.64 17.85
CA GLU A 128 -8.57 8.32 17.41
C GLU A 128 -9.17 9.35 16.43
N PHE A 129 -8.56 10.52 16.28
CA PHE A 129 -8.98 11.58 15.35
C PHE A 129 -8.24 11.52 14.01
N ASN A 130 -7.35 10.54 13.82
CA ASN A 130 -6.78 10.30 12.50
C ASN A 130 -7.86 9.71 11.57
N LEU A 131 -8.21 10.46 10.52
CA LEU A 131 -9.23 10.09 9.53
C LEU A 131 -8.64 9.51 8.23
N ARG A 132 -7.31 9.32 8.18
CA ARG A 132 -6.65 8.58 7.08
C ARG A 132 -6.86 7.08 7.19
#